data_AF-K1R774-F1
#
_entry.id   AF-K1R774-F1
#
_cell.length_a   1.000
_cell.length_b   1.000
_cell.length_c   1.000
_cell.angle_alpha   90.00
_cell.angle_beta   90.00
_cell.angle_gamma   90.00
#
_symmetry.space_group_name_H-M   'P 1'
#
loop_
_entity.id
_entity.type
_entity.pdbx_description
1 polymer ?
#
loop_
_entity_poly.entity_id
_entity_poly.type
_entity_poly.pdbx_seq_one_letter_code
_entity_poly.pdbx_strand_id
1 'polypeptide(L)'
;MAEPDEGSTNKADSESEDECEVLEESPCGRWQKRREEVEQRDVPGIDNAFLAMDTEEGVEVVWNEVQFSGNRNLKEQQTTGPVASARRKSSIQNDLLLNSTHSPKARRRKSSIQPAEFVFSINDSPALRRQIISLHSDLFDEKIRQVFNSLIQLDHPNIVKFHKYWTDTKDGRPRVIFITEYMSSGSLKQFLKKTKKNNKTFQLKAWKRWCTQILSALR
;
A
#
# COMPACT_ATOMS: atom_id res chain seq x y z
N MET A 1 62.14 -31.31 -0.91
CA MET A 1 61.75 -31.44 0.51
C MET A 1 61.79 -30.05 1.10
N ALA A 2 60.61 -29.56 1.53
CA ALA A 2 60.29 -28.38 2.36
C ALA A 2 60.51 -26.92 1.86
N GLU A 3 59.38 -26.19 1.80
CA GLU A 3 59.10 -24.72 1.90
C GLU A 3 59.18 -24.23 3.38
N PRO A 4 58.78 -23.00 3.84
CA PRO A 4 58.77 -21.58 3.34
C PRO A 4 59.20 -20.53 4.45
N ASP A 5 59.02 -19.19 4.26
CA ASP A 5 58.48 -18.13 5.20
C ASP A 5 58.68 -16.70 4.59
N GLU A 6 57.69 -15.90 4.13
CA GLU A 6 56.57 -15.14 4.77
C GLU A 6 56.97 -13.83 5.50
N GLY A 7 56.11 -12.80 5.35
CA GLY A 7 56.17 -11.49 6.03
C GLY A 7 56.36 -10.31 5.06
N SER A 8 55.42 -9.40 4.81
CA SER A 8 54.27 -8.96 5.59
C SER A 8 53.21 -8.35 4.67
N THR A 9 52.01 -8.90 4.66
CA THR A 9 50.81 -8.27 4.07
C THR A 9 50.17 -7.37 5.12
N ASN A 10 50.36 -6.06 4.99
CA ASN A 10 49.53 -5.09 5.73
C ASN A 10 48.13 -5.09 5.09
N LYS A 11 47.22 -5.89 5.65
CA LYS A 11 45.78 -5.76 5.44
C LYS A 11 45.34 -4.47 6.14
N ALA A 12 45.03 -3.45 5.35
CA ALA A 12 44.24 -2.34 5.82
C ALA A 12 42.82 -2.85 6.09
N ASP A 13 42.41 -2.86 7.36
CA ASP A 13 41.00 -2.84 7.74
C ASP A 13 40.42 -1.54 7.20
N SER A 14 39.70 -1.67 6.09
CA SER A 14 38.81 -0.63 5.58
C SER A 14 37.40 -1.07 5.97
N GLU A 15 37.07 -0.95 7.25
CA GLU A 15 35.68 -1.00 7.71
C GLU A 15 35.00 0.27 7.17
N SER A 16 34.22 0.11 6.11
CA SER A 16 33.57 1.21 5.38
C SER A 16 32.54 1.90 6.27
N GLU A 17 32.73 3.21 6.48
CA GLU A 17 31.85 4.13 7.22
C GLU A 17 30.46 4.36 6.58
N ASP A 18 30.07 3.54 5.58
CA ASP A 18 28.88 3.73 4.74
C ASP A 18 27.63 2.96 5.21
N GLU A 19 27.70 2.13 6.25
CA GLU A 19 26.56 1.28 6.67
C GLU A 19 25.50 2.00 7.54
N CYS A 20 25.68 3.29 7.88
CA CYS A 20 24.77 4.01 8.78
C CYS A 20 24.09 5.25 8.18
N GLU A 21 24.07 5.42 6.85
CA GLU A 21 23.39 6.57 6.23
C GLU A 21 21.87 6.52 6.49
N VAL A 22 21.38 7.50 7.25
CA VAL A 22 19.95 7.71 7.50
C VAL A 22 19.32 8.34 6.26
N LEU A 23 18.34 7.64 5.67
CA LEU A 23 17.64 8.10 4.47
C LEU A 23 16.47 9.03 4.78
N GLU A 24 15.75 8.75 5.86
CA GLU A 24 14.56 9.49 6.28
C GLU A 24 14.36 9.34 7.79
N GLU A 25 13.78 10.34 8.44
CA GLU A 25 13.44 10.29 9.86
C GLU A 25 11.93 10.42 10.06
N SER A 26 11.42 9.77 11.11
CA SER A 26 10.03 9.95 11.51
C SER A 26 9.77 11.40 11.93
N PRO A 27 8.50 11.88 11.92
CA PRO A 27 8.18 13.25 12.33
C PRO A 27 8.64 13.64 13.74
N CYS A 28 8.89 12.66 14.61
CA CYS A 28 9.41 12.87 15.96
C CYS A 28 10.92 12.58 16.09
N GLY A 29 11.62 12.18 15.03
CA GLY A 29 13.04 11.82 15.04
C GLY A 29 13.37 10.48 15.72
N ARG A 30 12.41 9.81 16.35
CA ARG A 30 12.64 8.53 17.05
C ARG A 30 13.06 7.40 16.13
N TRP A 31 12.49 7.33 14.92
CA TRP A 31 12.75 6.24 13.99
C TRP A 31 13.54 6.74 12.79
N GLN A 32 14.70 6.14 12.56
CA GLN A 32 15.63 6.52 11.49
C GLN A 32 15.69 5.40 10.45
N LYS A 33 15.19 5.68 9.25
CA LYS A 33 15.17 4.75 8.12
C LYS A 33 16.57 4.57 7.54
N ARG A 34 16.97 3.33 7.29
CA ARG A 34 18.23 2.95 6.62
C ARG A 34 17.99 2.56 5.17
N ARG A 35 19.08 2.40 4.42
CA ARG A 35 19.08 1.95 3.02
C ARG A 35 18.65 0.51 2.82
N GLU A 36 18.87 -0.36 3.81
CA GLU A 36 18.59 -1.78 3.68
C GLU A 36 17.08 -2.04 3.54
N GLU A 37 16.70 -2.70 2.44
CA GLU A 37 15.35 -3.23 2.27
C GLU A 37 15.22 -4.56 3.02
N VAL A 38 14.16 -4.70 3.81
CA VAL A 38 13.86 -5.97 4.44
C VAL A 38 13.13 -6.86 3.44
N GLU A 39 13.59 -8.11 3.27
CA GLU A 39 12.92 -9.11 2.43
C GLU A 39 11.61 -9.64 3.08
N GLN A 40 10.68 -8.74 3.38
CA GLN A 40 9.32 -9.04 3.86
C GLN A 40 8.29 -9.15 2.71
N ARG A 41 8.75 -9.28 1.45
CA ARG A 41 7.96 -9.19 0.18
C ARG A 41 6.83 -10.21 -0.02
N ASP A 42 6.37 -10.88 1.02
CA ASP A 42 5.19 -11.76 0.99
C ASP A 42 3.96 -11.17 1.72
N VAL A 43 4.01 -9.92 2.22
CA VAL A 43 2.85 -9.26 2.85
C VAL A 43 2.05 -8.47 1.78
N PRO A 44 0.81 -8.89 1.44
CA PRO A 44 0.01 -8.20 0.44
C PRO A 44 -0.35 -6.77 0.89
N GLY A 45 -0.16 -5.80 -0.01
CA GLY A 45 -0.55 -4.41 0.22
C GLY A 45 0.50 -3.53 0.89
N ILE A 46 1.70 -4.05 1.18
CA ILE A 46 2.88 -3.25 1.51
C ILE A 46 3.71 -3.06 0.24
N ASP A 47 4.01 -1.81 -0.12
CA ASP A 47 4.79 -1.50 -1.32
C ASP A 47 6.28 -1.63 -1.05
N ASN A 48 6.75 -1.08 0.08
CA ASN A 48 8.16 -1.14 0.48
C ASN A 48 8.30 -1.40 1.99
N ALA A 49 9.38 -2.07 2.38
CA ALA A 49 9.76 -2.28 3.77
C ALA A 49 11.28 -2.11 3.92
N PHE A 50 11.70 -1.26 4.85
CA PHE A 50 13.10 -0.91 5.09
C PHE A 50 13.49 -1.17 6.54
N LEU A 51 14.76 -1.46 6.77
CA LEU A 51 15.31 -1.49 8.11
C LEU A 51 15.35 -0.07 8.67
N ALA A 52 15.07 0.08 9.95
CA ALA A 52 15.16 1.35 10.65
C ALA A 52 15.64 1.12 12.10
N MET A 53 16.17 2.17 12.72
CA MET A 53 16.51 2.17 14.14
C MET A 53 15.48 2.91 14.96
N ASP A 54 15.07 2.32 16.07
CA ASP A 54 14.45 3.02 17.18
C ASP A 54 15.54 3.61 18.07
N THR A 55 15.71 4.93 18.03
CA THR A 55 16.78 5.63 18.76
C THR A 55 16.51 5.74 20.26
N GLU A 56 15.27 5.56 20.70
CA GLU A 56 14.91 5.58 22.13
C GLU A 56 15.14 4.21 22.77
N GLU A 57 14.76 3.13 22.10
CA GLU A 57 14.91 1.77 22.62
C GLU A 57 16.24 1.10 22.22
N GLY A 58 16.94 1.65 21.23
CA GLY A 58 18.21 1.11 20.73
C GLY A 58 18.05 -0.20 19.96
N VAL A 59 16.87 -0.44 19.37
CA VAL A 59 16.53 -1.69 18.68
C VAL A 59 16.23 -1.46 17.21
N GLU A 60 16.44 -2.52 16.42
CA GLU A 60 16.06 -2.55 15.01
C GLU A 60 14.55 -2.74 14.85
N VAL A 61 13.98 -1.99 13.92
CA VAL A 61 12.56 -2.01 13.57
C VAL A 61 12.40 -1.97 12.05
N VAL A 62 11.17 -2.12 11.59
CA VAL A 62 10.84 -2.10 10.16
C VAL A 62 10.01 -0.86 9.84
N TRP A 63 10.47 -0.11 8.86
CA TRP A 63 9.78 1.02 8.26
C TRP A 63 8.99 0.55 7.03
N ASN A 64 7.67 0.44 7.17
CA ASN A 64 6.79 -0.01 6.11
C ASN A 64 6.14 1.18 5.41
N GLU A 65 6.06 1.13 4.08
CA GLU A 65 5.43 2.15 3.26
C GLU A 65 4.32 1.56 2.39
N VAL A 66 3.17 2.24 2.37
CA VAL A 66 2.03 1.93 1.52
C VAL A 66 1.64 3.19 0.77
N GLN A 67 1.74 3.15 -0.55
CA GLN A 67 1.39 4.23 -1.46
C GLN A 67 -0.07 4.10 -1.89
N PHE A 68 -0.79 5.22 -1.89
CA PHE A 68 -2.13 5.29 -2.44
C PHE A 68 -2.06 5.84 -3.86
N SER A 69 -2.18 4.96 -4.85
CA SER A 69 -2.51 5.38 -6.19
C SER A 69 -4.02 5.59 -6.28
N GLY A 70 -4.43 6.80 -6.68
CA GLY A 70 -5.83 7.24 -6.73
C GLY A 70 -6.73 6.52 -7.74
N ASN A 71 -6.39 5.33 -8.22
CA ASN A 71 -7.24 4.44 -9.00
C ASN A 71 -6.70 2.99 -8.89
N ARG A 72 -7.14 2.24 -7.87
CA ARG A 72 -7.20 0.77 -8.01
C ARG A 72 -8.28 0.48 -9.04
N ASN A 73 -7.89 0.49 -10.31
CA ASN A 73 -8.76 0.15 -11.42
C ASN A 73 -9.48 -1.16 -11.11
N LEU A 74 -10.81 -1.11 -11.19
CA LEU A 74 -11.70 -2.24 -11.37
C LEU A 74 -11.10 -3.19 -12.42
N LYS A 75 -10.47 -4.28 -11.96
CA LYS A 75 -10.50 -5.53 -12.73
C LYS A 75 -11.58 -6.38 -12.10
N GLU A 76 -12.81 -5.92 -12.31
CA GLU A 76 -13.99 -6.74 -12.16
C GLU A 76 -13.89 -7.85 -13.22
N GLN A 77 -14.13 -9.06 -12.77
CA GLN A 77 -14.08 -10.28 -13.56
C GLN A 77 -15.08 -10.17 -14.72
N GLN A 78 -14.64 -9.76 -15.90
CA GLN A 78 -15.35 -10.07 -17.13
C GLN A 78 -14.99 -11.50 -17.53
N THR A 79 -15.61 -12.45 -16.83
CA THR A 79 -15.83 -13.79 -17.37
C THR A 79 -16.95 -13.74 -18.42
N THR A 80 -16.72 -14.46 -19.52
CA THR A 80 -17.65 -14.92 -20.57
C THR A 80 -17.89 -13.97 -21.77
N GLY A 81 -17.39 -14.38 -22.95
CA GLY A 81 -17.73 -13.81 -24.27
C GLY A 81 -18.98 -14.46 -24.89
N PRO A 82 -19.14 -14.56 -26.23
CA PRO A 82 -18.67 -13.70 -27.32
C PRO A 82 -19.83 -13.09 -28.17
N VAL A 83 -19.49 -12.01 -28.89
CA VAL A 83 -19.99 -11.52 -30.21
C VAL A 83 -21.50 -11.56 -30.53
N ALA A 84 -22.08 -10.37 -30.76
CA ALA A 84 -23.10 -10.18 -31.79
C ALA A 84 -22.98 -8.80 -32.46
N SER A 85 -22.90 -8.85 -33.78
CA SER A 85 -22.83 -7.75 -34.73
C SER A 85 -24.23 -7.19 -35.03
N ALA A 86 -24.40 -5.86 -35.04
CA ALA A 86 -25.52 -5.18 -35.71
C ALA A 86 -25.11 -3.72 -35.98
N ARG A 87 -24.58 -3.41 -37.17
CA ARG A 87 -25.28 -3.02 -38.41
C ARG A 87 -25.73 -1.54 -38.43
N ARG A 88 -24.99 -0.77 -39.24
CA ARG A 88 -25.30 0.60 -39.71
C ARG A 88 -26.64 0.69 -40.44
N LYS A 89 -27.34 1.83 -40.29
CA LYS A 89 -28.10 2.58 -41.32
C LYS A 89 -28.11 4.06 -40.88
N SER A 90 -27.37 5.00 -41.50
CA SER A 90 -27.59 5.72 -42.77
C SER A 90 -28.76 6.72 -42.75
N SER A 91 -28.37 8.01 -42.75
CA SER A 91 -28.95 9.22 -43.39
C SER A 91 -30.36 9.16 -43.98
N ILE A 92 -31.17 10.21 -43.72
CA ILE A 92 -32.04 10.92 -44.69
C ILE A 92 -32.48 12.26 -44.04
N GLN A 93 -32.25 13.37 -44.78
CA GLN A 93 -32.80 14.71 -44.56
C GLN A 93 -34.32 14.72 -44.80
N ASN A 94 -35.04 15.63 -44.14
CA ASN A 94 -36.20 16.28 -44.74
C ASN A 94 -36.32 17.72 -44.22
N ASP A 95 -36.46 18.62 -45.18
CA ASP A 95 -36.60 20.06 -45.08
C ASP A 95 -38.09 20.50 -44.98
N LEU A 96 -38.26 21.77 -44.57
CA LEU A 96 -39.34 22.74 -44.89
C LEU A 96 -40.59 22.90 -43.98
N LEU A 97 -40.61 24.12 -43.41
CA LEU A 97 -41.67 25.17 -43.39
C LEU A 97 -42.78 25.24 -42.31
N LEU A 98 -42.75 26.41 -41.64
CA LEU A 98 -43.83 27.33 -41.25
C LEU A 98 -44.93 26.83 -40.29
N ASN A 99 -45.00 27.45 -39.09
CA ASN A 99 -46.00 28.50 -38.83
C ASN A 99 -45.84 29.19 -37.46
N SER A 100 -46.09 30.49 -37.48
CA SER A 100 -46.24 31.40 -36.35
C SER A 100 -47.51 31.10 -35.54
N THR A 101 -47.48 31.22 -34.21
CA THR A 101 -48.50 31.92 -33.39
C THR A 101 -48.20 31.89 -31.88
N HIS A 102 -48.31 33.08 -31.26
CA HIS A 102 -48.79 33.38 -29.89
C HIS A 102 -47.99 32.96 -28.61
N SER A 103 -47.43 34.01 -27.98
CA SER A 103 -47.48 34.42 -26.56
C SER A 103 -47.03 33.47 -25.41
N PRO A 104 -46.40 34.02 -24.34
CA PRO A 104 -45.59 33.25 -23.41
C PRO A 104 -46.42 32.69 -22.25
N LYS A 105 -46.33 31.38 -22.01
CA LYS A 105 -46.68 30.78 -20.72
C LYS A 105 -45.42 30.26 -20.07
N ALA A 106 -44.98 30.99 -19.05
CA ALA A 106 -43.95 30.60 -18.11
C ALA A 106 -44.33 29.28 -17.43
N ARG A 107 -43.87 28.17 -18.00
CA ARG A 107 -43.94 26.84 -17.39
C ARG A 107 -42.65 26.66 -16.61
N ARG A 108 -42.73 26.80 -15.27
CA ARG A 108 -41.67 26.35 -14.34
C ARG A 108 -41.47 24.85 -14.60
N ARG A 109 -40.50 24.52 -15.46
CA ARG A 109 -39.97 23.17 -15.55
C ARG A 109 -39.29 22.93 -14.21
N LYS A 110 -39.87 22.05 -13.38
CA LYS A 110 -39.07 21.34 -12.39
C LYS A 110 -38.01 20.62 -13.22
N SER A 111 -36.79 21.16 -13.23
CA SER A 111 -35.63 20.51 -13.81
C SER A 111 -35.40 19.25 -12.99
N SER A 112 -36.02 18.16 -13.43
CA SER A 112 -35.62 16.81 -13.04
C SER A 112 -34.26 16.60 -13.67
N ILE A 113 -33.21 17.02 -12.95
CA ILE A 113 -31.83 16.81 -13.37
C ILE A 113 -31.67 15.30 -13.48
N GLN A 114 -31.46 14.83 -14.70
CA GLN A 114 -31.23 13.42 -14.96
C GLN A 114 -29.91 13.02 -14.28
N PRO A 115 -29.77 11.79 -13.74
CA PRO A 115 -28.55 11.37 -13.04
C PRO A 115 -27.27 11.62 -13.84
N ALA A 116 -27.35 11.48 -15.17
CA ALA A 116 -26.23 11.73 -16.09
C ALA A 116 -25.83 13.22 -16.17
N GLU A 117 -26.78 14.16 -16.11
CA GLU A 117 -26.47 15.60 -16.13
C GLU A 117 -25.88 16.08 -14.80
N PHE A 118 -26.29 15.48 -13.68
CA PHE A 118 -25.71 15.76 -12.36
C PHE A 118 -24.26 15.28 -12.28
N VAL A 119 -23.96 14.09 -12.80
CA VAL A 119 -22.59 13.55 -12.87
C VAL A 119 -21.70 14.38 -13.79
N PHE A 120 -22.24 14.88 -14.92
CA PHE A 120 -21.50 15.76 -15.83
C PHE A 120 -21.14 17.10 -15.16
N SER A 121 -22.09 17.71 -14.46
CA SER A 121 -21.88 18.97 -13.73
C SER A 121 -20.87 18.87 -12.59
N ILE A 122 -20.75 17.70 -11.93
CA ILE A 122 -19.75 17.46 -10.89
C ILE A 122 -18.33 17.37 -11.49
N ASN A 123 -18.17 16.74 -12.65
CA ASN A 123 -16.87 16.59 -13.30
C ASN A 123 -16.34 17.90 -13.89
N ASP A 124 -17.23 18.81 -14.32
CA ASP A 124 -16.90 20.10 -14.91
C ASP A 124 -16.61 21.22 -13.88
N SER A 125 -16.81 20.96 -12.60
CA SER A 125 -16.50 21.91 -11.52
C SER A 125 -15.21 21.51 -10.79
N PRO A 126 -14.07 22.17 -11.07
CA PRO A 126 -12.82 21.92 -10.35
C PRO A 126 -12.95 22.13 -8.84
N ALA A 127 -13.83 23.04 -8.40
CA ALA A 127 -14.08 23.31 -6.99
C ALA A 127 -14.82 22.15 -6.31
N LEU A 128 -15.91 21.65 -6.91
CA LEU A 128 -16.62 20.49 -6.38
C LEU A 128 -15.77 19.22 -6.47
N ARG A 129 -14.99 19.04 -7.54
CA ARG A 129 -14.03 17.95 -7.67
C ARG A 129 -12.99 17.98 -6.54
N ARG A 130 -12.42 19.15 -6.23
CA ARG A 130 -11.51 19.32 -5.09
C ARG A 130 -12.19 18.98 -3.77
N GLN A 131 -13.43 19.41 -3.58
CA GLN A 131 -14.16 19.18 -2.32
C GLN A 131 -14.56 17.71 -2.14
N ILE A 132 -14.95 17.01 -3.20
CA ILE A 132 -15.22 15.56 -3.16
C ILE A 132 -13.93 14.78 -2.89
N ILE A 133 -12.82 15.16 -3.54
CA ILE A 133 -11.50 14.54 -3.27
C ILE A 133 -11.08 14.77 -1.82
N SER A 134 -11.24 15.99 -1.30
CA SER A 134 -10.96 16.34 0.10
C SER A 134 -11.78 15.49 1.05
N LEU A 135 -13.11 15.46 0.89
CA LEU A 135 -14.00 14.66 1.74
C LEU A 135 -13.69 13.16 1.67
N HIS A 136 -13.34 12.66 0.49
CA HIS A 136 -12.94 11.26 0.34
C HIS A 136 -11.60 10.97 1.03
N SER A 137 -10.64 11.91 0.99
CA SER A 137 -9.38 11.82 1.73
C SER A 137 -9.63 11.82 3.23
N ASP A 138 -10.45 12.74 3.74
CA ASP A 138 -10.71 12.89 5.18
C ASP A 138 -11.39 11.63 5.76
N LEU A 139 -12.37 11.07 5.03
CA LEU A 139 -13.02 9.80 5.42
C LEU A 139 -12.04 8.62 5.42
N PHE A 140 -11.11 8.62 4.48
CA PHE A 140 -10.09 7.59 4.38
C PHE A 140 -9.07 7.69 5.51
N ASP A 141 -8.63 8.89 5.83
CA ASP A 141 -7.72 9.16 6.94
C ASP A 141 -8.32 8.75 8.28
N GLU A 142 -9.62 9.00 8.48
CA GLU A 142 -10.32 8.55 9.69
C GLU A 142 -10.37 7.01 9.78
N LYS A 143 -10.57 6.31 8.65
CA LYS A 143 -10.53 4.85 8.61
C LYS A 143 -9.12 4.31 8.90
N ILE A 144 -8.09 4.90 8.31
CA ILE A 144 -6.69 4.56 8.60
C ILE A 144 -6.44 4.72 10.09
N ARG A 145 -6.83 5.86 10.66
CA ARG A 145 -6.65 6.17 12.08
C ARG A 145 -7.30 5.12 12.97
N GLN A 146 -8.54 4.72 12.68
CA GLN A 146 -9.23 3.67 13.45
C GLN A 146 -8.50 2.33 13.39
N VAL A 147 -8.09 1.91 12.18
CA VAL A 147 -7.37 0.64 11.98
C VAL A 147 -6.05 0.63 12.73
N PHE A 148 -5.19 1.63 12.51
CA PHE A 148 -3.86 1.64 13.12
C PHE A 148 -3.90 1.87 14.63
N ASN A 149 -4.85 2.64 15.17
CA ASN A 149 -5.01 2.74 16.62
C ASN A 149 -5.37 1.39 17.25
N SER A 150 -6.18 0.59 16.56
CA SER A 150 -6.51 -0.77 17.01
C SER A 150 -5.29 -1.68 16.94
N LEU A 151 -4.50 -1.60 15.86
CA LEU A 151 -3.29 -2.41 15.67
C LEU A 151 -2.18 -2.08 16.68
N ILE A 152 -1.98 -0.80 17.00
CA ILE A 152 -0.94 -0.36 17.96
C ILE A 152 -1.26 -0.80 19.39
N GLN A 153 -2.54 -0.91 19.74
CA GLN A 153 -2.97 -1.38 21.07
C GLN A 153 -2.89 -2.91 21.22
N LEU A 154 -2.71 -3.64 20.11
CA LEU A 154 -2.65 -5.09 20.12
C LEU A 154 -1.30 -5.56 20.68
N ASP A 155 -1.32 -6.11 21.89
CA ASP A 155 -0.14 -6.66 22.56
C ASP A 155 -0.30 -8.16 22.76
N HIS A 156 0.43 -8.94 21.96
CA HIS A 156 0.41 -10.40 22.05
C HIS A 156 1.77 -10.98 21.63
N PRO A 157 2.34 -11.94 22.38
CA PRO A 157 3.70 -12.48 22.14
C PRO A 157 3.88 -13.25 20.81
N ASN A 158 2.80 -13.51 20.08
CA ASN A 158 2.83 -14.18 18.77
C ASN A 158 2.23 -13.32 17.65
N ILE A 159 2.08 -12.01 17.88
CA ILE A 159 1.68 -11.03 16.88
C ILE A 159 2.79 -9.99 16.80
N VAL A 160 3.19 -9.64 15.58
CA VAL A 160 4.21 -8.59 15.35
C VAL A 160 3.68 -7.27 15.89
N LYS A 161 4.45 -6.63 16.77
CA LYS A 161 4.05 -5.38 17.41
C LYS A 161 4.04 -4.22 16.41
N PHE A 162 2.97 -3.43 16.43
CA PHE A 162 2.90 -2.14 15.75
C PHE A 162 3.28 -1.02 16.73
N HIS A 163 4.31 -0.25 16.41
CA HIS A 163 4.80 0.82 17.29
C HIS A 163 4.10 2.14 17.01
N LYS A 164 4.04 2.54 15.72
CA LYS A 164 3.50 3.85 15.32
C LYS A 164 3.13 3.87 13.84
N TYR A 165 2.34 4.85 13.45
CA TYR A 165 2.08 5.19 12.04
C TYR A 165 1.95 6.71 11.85
N TRP A 166 2.11 7.16 10.62
CA TRP A 166 1.75 8.51 10.16
C TRP A 166 1.45 8.51 8.65
N THR A 167 0.83 9.57 8.18
CA THR A 167 0.60 9.81 6.74
C THR A 167 1.60 10.83 6.23
N ASP A 168 1.98 10.69 4.97
CA ASP A 168 2.88 11.62 4.30
C ASP A 168 2.35 11.92 2.89
N THR A 169 2.36 13.20 2.54
CA THR A 169 1.84 13.74 1.28
C THR A 169 2.83 14.68 0.59
N LYS A 170 4.08 14.78 1.10
CA LYS A 170 5.07 15.80 0.70
C LYS A 170 5.44 15.78 -0.79
N ASP A 171 5.49 14.60 -1.42
CA ASP A 171 5.99 14.46 -2.80
C ASP A 171 4.89 14.20 -3.84
N GLY A 172 3.63 14.57 -3.54
CA GLY A 172 2.49 14.32 -4.42
C GLY A 172 2.11 12.84 -4.54
N ARG A 173 2.77 11.96 -3.78
CA ARG A 173 2.45 10.54 -3.63
C ARG A 173 1.99 10.30 -2.19
N PRO A 174 0.67 10.37 -1.93
CA PRO A 174 0.17 10.11 -0.59
C PRO A 174 0.53 8.68 -0.18
N ARG A 175 1.16 8.55 0.99
CA ARG A 175 1.56 7.27 1.57
C ARG A 175 1.22 7.21 3.05
N VAL A 176 0.99 6.01 3.55
CA VAL A 176 1.01 5.70 4.98
C VAL A 176 2.34 5.04 5.28
N ILE A 177 2.98 5.51 6.35
CA ILE A 177 4.17 4.90 6.92
C ILE A 177 3.81 4.33 8.27
N PHE A 178 4.29 3.12 8.57
CA PHE A 178 4.11 2.52 9.89
C PHE A 178 5.31 1.67 10.31
N ILE A 179 5.53 1.64 11.62
CA ILE A 179 6.67 0.99 12.26
C ILE A 179 6.21 -0.32 12.92
N THR A 180 6.90 -1.40 12.59
CA THR A 180 6.69 -2.72 13.20
C THR A 180 7.99 -3.28 13.78
N GLU A 181 7.87 -4.23 14.69
CA GLU A 181 9.00 -5.02 15.17
C GLU A 181 9.73 -5.72 14.01
N TYR A 182 11.06 -5.81 14.11
CA TYR A 182 11.90 -6.55 13.17
C TYR A 182 11.95 -8.05 13.51
N MET A 183 11.76 -8.89 12.48
CA MET A 183 11.78 -10.35 12.60
C MET A 183 12.99 -10.94 11.88
N SER A 184 14.12 -11.05 12.59
CA SER A 184 15.42 -11.48 12.03
C SER A 184 15.43 -12.87 11.37
N SER A 185 14.53 -13.76 11.80
CA SER A 185 14.46 -15.14 11.30
C SER A 185 13.75 -15.28 9.94
N GLY A 186 13.18 -14.20 9.40
CA GLY A 186 12.43 -14.22 8.15
C GLY A 186 11.08 -14.93 8.25
N SER A 187 10.41 -15.12 7.11
CA SER A 187 9.04 -15.65 7.06
C SER A 187 8.98 -17.18 7.09
N LEU A 188 7.89 -17.74 7.60
CA LEU A 188 7.63 -19.19 7.54
C LEU A 188 7.67 -19.71 6.10
N LYS A 189 7.20 -18.92 5.12
CA LYS A 189 7.27 -19.27 3.70
C LYS A 189 8.71 -19.41 3.20
N GLN A 190 9.60 -18.49 3.57
CA GLN A 190 11.04 -18.60 3.25
C GLN A 190 11.67 -19.82 3.93
N PHE A 191 11.35 -20.04 5.20
CA PHE A 191 11.84 -21.20 5.95
C PHE A 191 11.41 -22.53 5.29
N LEU A 192 10.13 -22.67 4.93
CA LEU A 192 9.60 -23.88 4.31
C LEU A 192 10.20 -24.13 2.92
N LYS A 193 10.42 -23.08 2.12
CA LYS A 193 11.12 -23.17 0.83
C LYS A 193 12.55 -23.71 1.01
N LYS A 194 13.31 -23.16 1.96
CA LYS A 194 14.69 -23.60 2.26
C LYS A 194 14.72 -25.06 2.74
N THR A 195 13.80 -25.44 3.62
CA THR A 195 13.72 -26.81 4.17
C THR A 195 13.39 -27.84 3.10
N LYS A 196 12.42 -27.53 2.22
CA LYS A 196 12.05 -28.40 1.08
C LYS A 196 13.22 -28.59 0.12
N LYS A 197 13.94 -27.50 -0.23
CA LYS A 197 15.09 -27.57 -1.15
C LYS A 197 16.21 -28.47 -0.62
N ASN A 198 16.40 -28.49 0.70
CA ASN A 198 17.47 -29.26 1.34
C ASN A 198 17.06 -30.71 1.68
N ASN A 199 15.88 -31.18 1.24
CA ASN A 199 15.33 -32.51 1.56
C ASN A 199 15.35 -32.86 3.06
N LYS A 200 15.29 -31.87 3.96
CA LYS A 200 15.26 -32.10 5.40
C LYS A 200 13.82 -32.36 5.85
N THR A 201 13.61 -33.46 6.57
CA THR A 201 12.32 -33.74 7.22
C THR A 201 12.14 -32.78 8.40
N PHE A 202 10.97 -32.17 8.48
CA PHE A 202 10.67 -31.19 9.52
C PHE A 202 10.30 -31.90 10.84
N GLN A 203 10.84 -31.44 11.96
CA GLN A 203 10.59 -32.09 13.24
C GLN A 203 9.15 -31.85 13.71
N LEU A 204 8.42 -32.93 14.04
CA LEU A 204 7.02 -32.86 14.46
C LEU A 204 6.78 -31.96 15.68
N LYS A 205 7.75 -31.91 16.61
CA LYS A 205 7.68 -31.03 17.80
C LYS A 205 7.65 -29.55 17.42
N ALA A 206 8.45 -29.14 16.44
CA ALA A 206 8.47 -27.77 15.96
C ALA A 206 7.15 -27.41 15.27
N TRP A 207 6.57 -28.35 14.51
CA TRP A 207 5.29 -28.13 13.81
C TRP A 207 4.16 -27.86 14.80
N LYS A 208 4.06 -28.71 15.83
CA LYS A 208 3.08 -28.54 16.90
C LYS A 208 3.23 -27.18 17.59
N ARG A 209 4.47 -26.79 17.93
CA ARG A 209 4.74 -25.50 18.59
C ARG A 209 4.32 -24.31 17.72
N TRP A 210 4.65 -24.33 16.44
CA TRP A 210 4.24 -23.26 15.52
C TRP A 210 2.73 -23.19 15.35
N CYS A 211 2.05 -24.33 15.21
CA CYS A 211 0.58 -24.34 15.18
C CYS A 211 -0.01 -23.75 16.47
N THR A 212 0.53 -24.10 17.64
CA THR A 212 0.07 -23.53 18.91
C THR A 212 0.28 -22.02 18.98
N GLN A 213 1.42 -21.50 18.52
CA GLN A 213 1.71 -20.05 18.48
C GLN A 213 0.82 -19.28 17.50
N ILE A 214 0.47 -19.89 16.36
CA ILE A 214 -0.49 -19.29 15.41
C ILE A 214 -1.88 -19.27 16.03
N LEU A 215 -2.30 -20.38 16.64
CA LEU A 215 -3.63 -20.49 17.25
C LEU A 215 -3.79 -19.58 18.47
N SER A 216 -2.74 -19.31 19.24
CA SER A 216 -2.81 -18.34 20.34
C SER A 216 -3.04 -16.91 19.84
N ALA A 217 -2.44 -16.53 18.72
CA ALA A 217 -2.63 -15.21 18.11
C ALA A 217 -4.02 -15.00 17.49
N LEU A 218 -4.75 -16.07 17.14
CA LEU A 218 -6.05 -16.00 16.46
C LEU A 218 -7.25 -16.15 17.40
N ARG A 219 -7.00 -16.38 18.69
CA ARG A 219 -8.03 -16.65 19.69
C ARG A 219 -8.56 -15.38 20.32
#